data_AF-A0A498P2D7-F1
#
_entry.id   AF-A0A498P2D7-F1
#
_cell.length_a   1.000
_cell.length_b   1.000
_cell.length_c   1.000
_cell.angle_alpha   90.00
_cell.angle_beta   90.00
_cell.angle_gamma   90.00
#
_symmetry.space_group_name_H-M   'P 1'
#
loop_
_entity.id
_entity.type
_entity.pdbx_description
1 polymer ?
#
loop_
_entity_poly.entity_id
_entity_poly.type
_entity_poly.pdbx_seq_one_letter_code
_entity_poly.pdbx_strand_id
1 'polypeptide(L)'
;MPDLEDFVKRIAGNAYVWIGLTDTDVEGTWKWVDGSTLTSGFWDPREPNGKKGENCALSYSPGWADFSYGWLYSSFSFYFISSLKNSWTESRRYCTGRGTDLIIINNREEQEFAKKFSHGNPFWIGLTDSDVEDSWKWVDGSTLTSRF
;
A
#
# COMPACT_ATOMS: atom_id res chain seq x y z
N MET A 1 23.36 8.22 -23.76
CA MET A 1 22.31 7.48 -23.03
C MET A 1 21.42 8.55 -22.44
N PRO A 2 20.11 8.64 -22.77
CA PRO A 2 19.22 9.54 -22.04
C PRO A 2 19.37 9.22 -20.56
N ASP A 3 19.47 10.23 -19.71
CA ASP A 3 19.58 9.98 -18.29
C ASP A 3 18.32 9.23 -17.80
N LEU A 4 18.50 8.39 -16.79
CA LEU A 4 17.44 7.53 -16.27
C LEU A 4 16.25 8.35 -15.74
N GLU A 5 16.50 9.60 -15.35
CA GLU A 5 15.50 10.54 -14.86
C GLU A 5 14.58 11.04 -15.98
N ASP A 6 15.11 11.53 -17.10
CA ASP A 6 14.35 11.94 -18.28
C ASP A 6 13.56 10.75 -18.83
N PHE A 7 14.14 9.55 -18.79
CA PHE A 7 13.43 8.33 -19.17
C PHE A 7 12.25 8.02 -18.22
N VAL A 8 12.47 8.00 -16.90
CA VAL A 8 11.41 7.72 -15.92
C VAL A 8 10.36 8.83 -15.89
N LYS A 9 10.76 10.10 -15.96
CA LYS A 9 9.84 11.27 -16.02
C LYS A 9 9.00 11.26 -17.29
N ARG A 10 9.57 10.92 -18.45
CA ARG A 10 8.82 10.78 -19.71
C ARG A 10 7.75 9.69 -19.63
N ILE A 11 8.00 8.61 -18.89
CA ILE A 11 7.06 7.48 -18.77
C ILE A 11 6.04 7.70 -17.65
N ALA A 12 6.46 8.22 -16.50
CA ALA A 12 5.62 8.36 -15.31
C ALA A 12 4.79 9.67 -15.27
N GLY A 13 5.24 10.74 -15.93
CA GLY A 13 4.59 12.06 -15.85
C GLY A 13 4.50 12.56 -14.39
N ASN A 14 3.28 12.85 -13.91
CA ASN A 14 2.99 13.29 -12.54
C ASN A 14 2.56 12.14 -11.59
N ALA A 15 2.67 10.88 -12.00
CA ALA A 15 2.24 9.75 -11.19
C ALA A 15 3.28 9.34 -10.14
N TYR A 16 2.82 8.74 -9.04
CA TYR A 16 3.66 8.07 -8.06
C TYR A 16 3.94 6.64 -8.53
N VAL A 17 5.21 6.28 -8.74
CA VAL A 17 5.56 5.00 -9.36
C VAL A 17 6.72 4.36 -8.63
N TRP A 18 6.57 3.10 -8.22
CA TRP A 18 7.68 2.29 -7.74
C TRP A 18 8.67 2.05 -8.87
N ILE A 19 9.94 2.38 -8.65
CA ILE A 19 10.95 2.26 -9.72
C ILE A 19 11.72 0.94 -9.67
N GLY A 20 11.49 0.10 -8.65
CA GLY A 20 12.20 -1.18 -8.51
C GLY A 20 13.60 -1.05 -7.91
N LEU A 21 13.85 0.05 -7.21
CA LEU A 21 15.05 0.29 -6.43
C LEU A 21 14.75 -0.02 -4.95
N THR A 22 15.67 -0.71 -4.28
CA THR A 22 15.51 -1.16 -2.88
C THR A 22 16.85 -1.25 -2.16
N ASP A 23 16.87 -1.01 -0.84
CA ASP A 23 18.01 -1.23 0.04
C ASP A 23 17.73 -2.28 1.13
N THR A 24 16.68 -3.10 0.94
CA THR A 24 16.23 -4.15 1.90
C THR A 24 17.34 -5.08 2.40
N ASP A 25 18.38 -5.33 1.60
CA ASP A 25 19.51 -6.18 1.97
C ASP A 25 20.46 -5.49 2.95
N VAL A 26 20.83 -4.25 2.65
CA VAL A 26 21.83 -3.46 3.37
C VAL A 26 21.39 -2.01 3.36
N GLU A 27 20.92 -1.56 4.51
CA GLU A 27 20.51 -0.17 4.80
C GLU A 27 21.45 0.87 4.16
N GLY A 28 20.88 1.80 3.40
CA GLY A 28 21.61 2.86 2.71
C GLY A 28 22.39 2.40 1.48
N THR A 29 22.34 1.11 1.13
CA THR A 29 22.96 0.55 -0.09
C THR A 29 21.88 0.14 -1.07
N TRP A 30 21.47 1.11 -1.89
CA TRP A 30 20.41 0.92 -2.88
C TRP A 30 20.86 0.10 -4.10
N LYS A 31 20.07 -0.90 -4.43
CA LYS A 31 20.22 -1.75 -5.61
C LYS A 31 18.90 -1.88 -6.36
N TRP A 32 18.98 -2.18 -7.64
CA TRP A 32 17.80 -2.58 -8.40
C TRP A 32 17.43 -4.01 -8.07
N VAL A 33 16.16 -4.37 -8.25
CA VAL A 33 15.66 -5.74 -8.05
C VAL A 33 16.33 -6.78 -8.98
N ASP A 34 17.00 -6.35 -10.04
CA ASP A 34 17.82 -7.20 -10.92
C ASP A 34 19.23 -7.49 -10.38
N GLY A 35 19.58 -6.91 -9.23
CA GLY A 35 20.88 -7.05 -8.58
C GLY A 35 21.94 -6.03 -9.00
N SER A 36 21.66 -5.17 -9.98
CA SER A 36 22.57 -4.10 -10.35
C SER A 36 22.61 -2.99 -9.28
N THR A 37 23.79 -2.40 -9.08
CA THR A 37 23.99 -1.34 -8.08
C THR A 37 23.52 0.01 -8.60
N LEU A 38 22.92 0.83 -7.74
CA LEU A 38 22.62 2.22 -8.08
C LEU A 38 23.92 3.02 -8.25
N THR A 39 24.11 3.65 -9.40
CA THR A 39 25.28 4.49 -9.68
C THR A 39 25.03 5.97 -9.38
N SER A 40 23.81 6.46 -9.61
CA SER A 40 23.36 7.81 -9.29
C SER A 40 21.86 7.80 -8.99
N GLY A 41 21.44 8.47 -7.92
CA GLY A 41 20.03 8.60 -7.53
C GLY A 41 19.48 10.00 -7.76
N PHE A 42 18.17 10.10 -7.93
CA PHE A 42 17.43 11.37 -8.11
C PHE A 42 16.50 11.62 -6.94
N TRP A 43 17.02 11.43 -5.73
CA TRP A 43 16.28 11.61 -4.49
C TRP A 43 15.81 13.06 -4.34
N ASP A 44 14.57 13.22 -3.88
CA ASP A 44 14.05 14.53 -3.47
C ASP A 44 14.87 15.07 -2.29
N PRO A 45 14.92 16.39 -2.03
CA PRO A 45 15.70 16.91 -0.92
C PRO A 45 15.31 16.24 0.40
N ARG A 46 16.32 15.67 1.07
CA ARG A 46 16.21 14.92 2.34
C ARG A 46 15.74 13.48 2.19
N GLU A 47 15.65 12.96 0.98
CA GLU A 47 15.45 11.54 0.71
C GLU A 47 16.78 10.86 0.30
N PRO A 48 16.92 9.54 0.50
CA PRO A 48 16.05 8.67 1.29
C PRO A 48 16.27 8.88 2.80
N ASN A 49 15.21 8.85 3.62
CA ASN A 49 15.31 9.09 5.07
C ASN A 49 14.59 8.08 5.96
N GLY A 50 13.79 7.17 5.38
CA GLY A 50 12.99 6.20 6.13
C GLY A 50 13.81 5.09 6.79
N LYS A 51 15.10 5.01 6.46
CA LYS A 51 16.04 3.99 6.95
C LYS A 51 15.46 2.58 6.71
N LYS A 52 15.65 1.68 7.69
CA LYS A 52 15.12 0.30 7.64
C LYS A 52 13.59 0.21 7.52
N GLY A 53 12.86 1.31 7.70
CA GLY A 53 11.40 1.36 7.61
C GLY A 53 10.88 1.45 6.17
N GLU A 54 11.66 2.02 5.26
CA GLU A 54 11.24 2.32 3.89
C GLU A 54 12.31 1.83 2.94
N ASN A 55 12.08 0.66 2.37
CA ASN A 55 13.14 -0.04 1.65
C ASN A 55 12.90 -0.01 0.14
N CYS A 56 11.99 0.83 -0.36
CA CYS A 56 11.59 0.86 -1.77
C CYS A 56 11.57 2.27 -2.29
N ALA A 57 12.16 2.54 -3.45
CA ALA A 57 12.07 3.88 -4.01
C ALA A 57 10.78 4.06 -4.82
N LEU A 58 10.07 5.13 -4.50
CA LEU A 58 8.93 5.66 -5.23
C LEU A 58 9.39 6.94 -5.94
N SER A 59 9.21 6.99 -7.26
CA SER A 59 9.37 8.23 -8.03
C SER A 59 8.08 9.04 -7.98
N TYR A 60 8.21 10.34 -7.81
CA TYR A 60 7.17 11.35 -7.98
C TYR A 60 7.78 12.63 -8.58
N SER A 61 6.98 13.64 -8.94
CA SER A 61 7.53 14.94 -9.33
C SER A 61 7.78 15.77 -8.06
N PRO A 62 9.03 16.14 -7.70
CA PRO A 62 10.17 16.30 -8.60
C PRO A 62 11.29 15.24 -8.52
N GLY A 63 11.24 14.28 -7.57
CA GLY A 63 12.32 13.31 -7.32
C GLY A 63 11.84 11.96 -6.76
N TRP A 64 12.74 11.23 -6.11
CA TRP A 64 12.46 9.93 -5.50
C TRP A 64 12.42 10.02 -3.97
N ALA A 65 11.59 9.20 -3.34
CA ALA A 65 11.61 8.97 -1.89
C ALA A 65 11.55 7.48 -1.61
N ASP A 66 12.11 7.05 -0.49
CA ASP A 66 11.90 5.72 0.02
C ASP A 66 10.50 5.60 0.65
N PHE A 67 9.81 4.50 0.37
CA PHE A 67 8.50 4.18 0.93
C PHE A 67 8.42 2.68 1.25
N SER A 68 7.42 2.30 2.02
CA SER A 68 7.13 0.90 2.37
C SER A 68 6.28 0.20 1.29
N TYR A 69 6.58 -1.07 0.96
CA TYR A 69 5.97 -1.82 -0.16
C TYR A 69 4.42 -1.86 -0.17
N GLY A 70 3.75 -1.26 -1.16
CA GLY A 70 2.32 -1.53 -1.51
C GLY A 70 1.26 -1.21 -0.43
N TRP A 71 1.70 -0.83 0.75
CA TRP A 71 0.87 -0.38 1.86
C TRP A 71 0.71 1.13 1.75
N LEU A 72 -0.54 1.59 1.79
CA LEU A 72 -0.84 3.00 2.04
C LEU A 72 -0.95 3.21 3.53
N TYR A 73 -0.31 4.26 4.01
CA TYR A 73 -0.45 4.71 5.38
C TYR A 73 -1.59 5.73 5.49
N SER A 74 -2.39 5.59 6.55
CA SER A 74 -3.32 6.63 7.00
C SER A 74 -3.20 6.78 8.51
N SER A 75 -3.83 7.81 9.09
CA SER A 75 -3.84 8.02 10.55
C SER A 75 -4.44 6.86 11.35
N PHE A 76 -5.14 5.94 10.68
CA PHE A 76 -5.84 4.82 11.31
C PHE A 76 -5.01 3.53 11.30
N SER A 77 -4.30 3.22 10.21
CA SER A 77 -3.48 1.99 10.04
C SER A 77 -2.69 2.00 8.72
N PHE A 78 -2.08 0.85 8.38
CA PHE A 78 -1.57 0.54 7.06
C PHE A 78 -2.60 -0.28 6.26
N TYR A 79 -2.80 0.08 5.00
CA TYR A 79 -3.81 -0.49 4.13
C TYR A 79 -3.19 -1.04 2.86
N PHE A 80 -3.60 -2.24 2.47
CA PHE A 80 -3.25 -2.84 1.19
C PHE A 80 -4.55 -3.26 0.51
N ILE A 81 -4.80 -2.77 -0.71
CA ILE A 81 -5.92 -3.25 -1.53
C ILE A 81 -5.41 -4.29 -2.51
N SER A 82 -5.91 -5.52 -2.37
CA SER A 82 -5.63 -6.58 -3.33
C SER A 82 -6.41 -6.32 -4.62
N SER A 83 -5.75 -6.49 -5.77
CA SER A 83 -6.41 -6.48 -7.07
C SER A 83 -7.09 -7.82 -7.42
N LEU A 84 -6.91 -8.85 -6.59
CA LEU A 84 -7.50 -10.17 -6.80
C LEU A 84 -9.02 -10.13 -6.57
N LYS A 85 -9.78 -10.63 -7.55
CA LYS A 85 -11.24 -10.76 -7.49
C LYS A 85 -11.64 -12.10 -6.88
N ASN A 86 -11.55 -12.16 -5.56
CA ASN A 86 -11.81 -13.37 -4.79
C ASN A 86 -13.20 -13.33 -4.14
N SER A 87 -13.69 -14.48 -3.66
CA SER A 87 -14.80 -14.48 -2.71
C SER A 87 -14.39 -13.79 -1.41
N TRP A 88 -15.35 -13.45 -0.56
CA TRP A 88 -15.05 -12.88 0.75
C TRP A 88 -14.11 -13.78 1.56
N THR A 89 -14.40 -15.08 1.62
CA THR A 89 -13.60 -16.08 2.36
C THR A 89 -12.17 -16.18 1.82
N GLU A 90 -12.00 -16.23 0.50
CA GLU A 90 -10.67 -16.25 -0.12
C GLU A 90 -9.91 -14.94 0.10
N SER A 91 -10.61 -13.80 0.08
CA SER A 91 -10.01 -12.49 0.35
C SER A 91 -9.53 -12.37 1.80
N ARG A 92 -10.33 -12.85 2.75
CA ARG A 92 -9.94 -12.94 4.16
C ARG A 92 -8.73 -13.85 4.36
N ARG A 93 -8.71 -15.02 3.70
CA ARG A 93 -7.56 -15.93 3.75
C ARG A 93 -6.30 -15.25 3.20
N TYR A 94 -6.43 -14.48 2.12
CA TYR A 94 -5.31 -13.74 1.54
C TYR A 94 -4.74 -12.69 2.50
N CYS A 95 -5.59 -11.91 3.18
CA CYS A 95 -5.17 -10.92 4.17
C CYS A 95 -4.53 -11.59 5.40
N THR A 96 -5.17 -12.63 5.95
CA THR A 96 -4.67 -13.38 7.12
C THR A 96 -3.36 -14.12 6.82
N GLY A 97 -3.18 -14.64 5.61
CA GLY A 97 -1.91 -15.21 5.15
C GLY A 97 -0.76 -14.20 5.07
N ARG A 98 -1.06 -12.90 5.07
CA ARG A 98 -0.08 -11.80 5.11
C ARG A 98 0.08 -11.19 6.50
N GLY A 99 -0.51 -11.80 7.53
CA GLY A 99 -0.47 -11.32 8.91
C GLY A 99 -1.38 -10.13 9.19
N THR A 100 -2.39 -9.87 8.33
CA THR A 100 -3.40 -8.82 8.52
C THR A 100 -4.81 -9.40 8.44
N ASP A 101 -5.86 -8.58 8.42
CA ASP A 101 -7.23 -9.06 8.11
C ASP A 101 -7.92 -8.05 7.17
N LEU A 102 -9.15 -8.34 6.74
CA LEU A 102 -9.99 -7.40 5.99
C LEU A 102 -10.29 -6.16 6.86
N ILE A 103 -10.39 -5.00 6.21
CA ILE A 103 -10.61 -3.71 6.88
C ILE A 103 -11.89 -3.70 7.72
N ILE A 104 -11.78 -3.19 8.95
CA ILE A 104 -12.88 -2.85 9.84
C ILE A 104 -13.10 -1.34 9.73
N ILE A 105 -14.34 -0.89 9.63
CA ILE A 105 -14.67 0.55 9.55
C ILE A 105 -15.24 0.99 10.88
N ASN A 106 -14.46 1.76 11.64
CA ASN A 106 -14.84 2.16 13.00
C ASN A 106 -15.46 3.55 13.08
N ASN A 107 -15.28 4.38 12.06
CA ASN A 107 -15.80 5.74 12.01
C ASN A 107 -15.97 6.23 10.56
N ARG A 108 -16.57 7.40 10.41
CA ARG A 108 -16.84 8.03 9.12
C ARG A 108 -15.57 8.45 8.39
N GLU A 109 -14.56 8.89 9.11
CA GLU A 109 -13.29 9.34 8.52
C GLU A 109 -12.56 8.17 7.85
N GLU A 110 -12.55 6.99 8.49
CA GLU A 110 -12.00 5.75 7.94
C GLU A 110 -12.81 5.24 6.75
N GLN A 111 -14.15 5.35 6.80
CA GLN A 111 -15.02 5.05 5.66
C GLN A 111 -14.70 5.93 4.44
N GLU A 112 -14.57 7.24 4.64
CA GLU A 112 -14.24 8.18 3.57
C GLU A 112 -12.82 7.96 3.03
N PHE A 113 -11.87 7.62 3.88
CA PHE A 113 -10.53 7.21 3.46
C PHE A 113 -10.59 5.95 2.57
N ALA A 114 -11.29 4.90 2.99
CA ALA A 114 -11.40 3.64 2.25
C ALA A 114 -12.10 3.83 0.90
N LYS A 115 -13.12 4.70 0.81
CA LYS A 115 -13.77 5.08 -0.46
C LYS A 115 -12.81 5.79 -1.42
N LYS A 116 -12.03 6.76 -0.91
CA LYS A 116 -11.04 7.47 -1.72
C LYS A 116 -9.94 6.54 -2.21
N PHE A 117 -9.43 5.69 -1.32
CA PHE A 117 -8.38 4.72 -1.61
C PHE A 117 -8.79 3.69 -2.66
N SER A 118 -10.01 3.16 -2.56
CA SER A 118 -10.55 2.23 -3.56
C SER A 118 -10.91 2.90 -4.89
N HIS A 119 -10.77 4.22 -5.02
CA HIS A 119 -11.27 5.01 -6.15
C HIS A 119 -12.77 4.77 -6.41
N GLY A 120 -13.53 4.50 -5.36
CA GLY A 120 -14.95 4.17 -5.45
C GLY A 120 -15.25 2.78 -6.04
N ASN A 121 -14.23 1.95 -6.32
CA ASN A 121 -14.45 0.58 -6.75
C ASN A 121 -14.96 -0.28 -5.59
N PRO A 122 -15.84 -1.25 -5.82
CA PRO A 122 -16.24 -2.21 -4.80
C PRO A 122 -15.05 -3.07 -4.34
N PHE A 123 -14.95 -3.31 -3.04
CA PHE A 123 -13.96 -4.20 -2.43
C PHE A 123 -14.57 -4.88 -1.20
N TRP A 124 -14.00 -6.03 -0.81
CA TRP A 124 -14.43 -6.73 0.39
C TRP A 124 -13.90 -6.04 1.65
N ILE A 125 -14.79 -5.89 2.63
CA ILE A 125 -14.48 -5.42 3.98
C ILE A 125 -14.69 -6.55 4.99
N GLY A 126 -14.24 -6.35 6.22
CA GLY A 126 -14.30 -7.37 7.26
C GLY A 126 -15.69 -7.67 7.83
N LEU A 127 -16.77 -7.14 7.25
CA LEU A 127 -18.13 -7.32 7.74
C LEU A 127 -18.77 -8.57 7.11
N THR A 128 -19.35 -9.46 7.93
CA THR A 128 -20.01 -10.69 7.47
C THR A 128 -21.11 -11.15 8.41
N ASP A 129 -22.10 -11.88 7.89
CA ASP A 129 -23.16 -12.58 8.62
C ASP A 129 -23.11 -14.10 8.38
N SER A 130 -21.98 -14.63 7.89
CA SER A 130 -21.85 -16.05 7.51
C SER A 130 -22.09 -17.05 8.64
N ASP A 131 -21.98 -16.62 9.90
CA ASP A 131 -22.24 -17.47 11.07
C ASP A 131 -23.74 -17.65 11.32
N VAL A 132 -24.49 -16.55 11.22
CA VAL A 132 -25.92 -16.45 11.48
C VAL A 132 -26.46 -15.33 10.61
N GLU A 133 -27.32 -15.68 9.65
CA GLU A 133 -28.01 -14.73 8.77
C GLU A 133 -28.64 -13.59 9.59
N ASP A 134 -28.56 -12.36 9.07
CA ASP A 134 -28.99 -11.13 9.73
C ASP A 134 -28.20 -10.72 11.00
N SER A 135 -27.19 -11.49 11.43
CA SER A 135 -26.33 -11.18 12.57
C SER A 135 -24.91 -10.78 12.15
N TRP A 136 -24.78 -9.53 11.71
CA TRP A 136 -23.52 -9.00 11.17
C TRP A 136 -22.43 -8.78 12.24
N LYS A 137 -21.24 -9.31 11.97
CA LYS A 137 -20.03 -9.17 12.77
C LYS A 137 -18.83 -8.79 11.92
N TRP A 138 -17.88 -8.11 12.55
CA TRP A 138 -16.58 -7.85 11.96
C TRP A 138 -15.65 -9.05 12.13
N VAL A 139 -14.59 -9.11 11.33
CA VAL A 139 -13.56 -10.17 11.38
C VAL A 139 -12.87 -10.29 12.74
N ASP A 140 -12.91 -9.26 13.60
CA ASP A 140 -12.43 -9.28 14.98
C ASP A 140 -13.45 -9.83 16.01
N GLY A 141 -14.65 -10.19 15.56
CA GLY A 141 -15.74 -10.71 16.39
C GLY A 141 -16.65 -9.63 16.99
N SER A 142 -16.35 -8.34 16.81
CA SER A 142 -17.22 -7.25 17.27
C SER A 142 -18.52 -7.19 16.46
N THR A 143 -19.61 -6.80 17.11
CA THR A 143 -20.91 -6.63 16.45
C THR A 143 -20.99 -5.29 15.75
N LEU A 144 -21.72 -5.25 14.63
CA LEU A 144 -22.03 -3.98 13.97
C LEU A 144 -22.95 -3.13 14.85
N THR A 145 -22.41 -2.14 15.54
CA THR A 145 -23.17 -1.25 16.45
C THR A 145 -23.59 0.07 15.80
N SER A 146 -22.91 0.48 14.72
CA SER A 146 -23.14 1.76 14.05
C SER A 146 -22.92 1.65 12.54
N ARG A 147 -23.62 2.50 11.79
CA ARG A 147 -23.50 2.64 10.33
C ARG A 147 -23.11 4.10 10.07
N PHE A 148 -22.06 4.33 9.27
CA PHE A 148 -21.45 5.64 9.07
C PHE A 148 -21.66 6.20 7.66
#